data_AF-A0A1G4TZP2-F1
#
_entry.id   AF-A0A1G4TZP2-F1
#
_cell.length_a   1.000
_cell.length_b   1.000
_cell.length_c   1.000
_cell.angle_alpha   90.00
_cell.angle_beta   90.00
_cell.angle_gamma   90.00
#
_symmetry.space_group_name_H-M   'P 1'
#
loop_
_entity.id
_entity.type
_entity.pdbx_description
1 polymer ?
#
loop_
_entity_poly.entity_id
_entity_poly.type
_entity_poly.pdbx_seq_one_letter_code
_entity_poly.pdbx_strand_id
1 'polypeptide(L)' 'MTTIMSLIGSTKNGSQHKARHSFAQRAEEKDIHPKVLQKMYRHESILTTMIYQSNFSFKKADDALDIVLDF' A
#
# COMPACT_ATOMS: atom_id res chain seq x y z
N MET A 1 -1.63 14.82 -12.81
CA MET A 1 -0.91 14.57 -11.55
C MET A 1 0.24 15.56 -11.33
N THR A 2 0.97 15.98 -12.36
CA THR A 2 2.09 16.94 -12.22
C THR A 2 1.68 18.26 -11.56
N THR A 3 0.56 18.87 -11.97
CA THR A 3 0.04 20.09 -11.32
C THR A 3 -0.29 19.87 -9.85
N ILE A 4 -0.96 18.77 -9.52
CA ILE A 4 -1.30 18.43 -8.12
C ILE A 4 -0.04 18.21 -7.29
N MET A 5 0.95 17.48 -7.82
CA MET A 5 2.23 17.24 -7.14
C MET A 5 2.98 18.56 -6.88
N SER A 6 2.97 19.48 -7.84
CA SER A 6 3.54 20.83 -7.67
C SER A 6 2.80 21.64 -6.59
N LEU A 7 1.47 21.60 -6.58
CA LEU A 7 0.65 22.29 -5.57
C LEU A 7 0.91 21.81 -4.14
N ILE A 8 1.28 20.54 -3.95
CA ILE A 8 1.64 19.98 -2.64
C ILE A 8 3.14 20.05 -2.33
N GLY A 9 3.94 20.75 -3.15
CA GLY A 9 5.39 20.89 -2.96
C GLY A 9 6.21 19.62 -3.19
N SER A 10 5.66 18.62 -3.91
CA SER A 10 6.34 17.37 -4.21
C SER A 10 6.99 17.41 -5.59
N THR A 11 8.29 17.11 -5.65
CA THR A 11 9.05 16.97 -6.90
C THR A 11 8.91 15.57 -7.52
N LYS A 12 8.22 14.64 -6.85
CA LYS A 12 8.06 13.27 -7.33
C LYS A 12 7.12 13.19 -8.51
N ASN A 13 7.47 12.38 -9.49
CA ASN A 13 6.59 12.05 -10.61
C ASN A 13 5.39 11.22 -10.11
N GLY A 14 4.26 11.88 -9.92
CA GLY A 14 2.99 11.26 -9.57
C GLY A 14 2.28 10.67 -10.78
N SER A 15 1.70 9.48 -10.61
CA SER A 15 0.77 8.89 -11.58
C SER A 15 -0.40 8.26 -10.83
N GLN A 16 -1.50 8.02 -11.55
CA GLN A 16 -2.67 7.33 -10.95
C GLN A 16 -2.31 5.92 -10.50
N HIS A 17 -1.42 5.24 -11.23
CA HIS A 17 -0.91 3.93 -10.84
C HIS A 17 -0.12 4.00 -9.51
N LYS A 18 0.77 4.98 -9.34
CA LYS A 18 1.50 5.19 -8.08
C LYS A 18 0.58 5.56 -6.91
N ALA A 19 -0.48 6.31 -7.17
CA ALA A 19 -1.49 6.60 -6.16
C ALA A 19 -2.22 5.32 -5.70
N ARG A 20 -2.53 4.40 -6.63
CA ARG A 20 -3.11 3.08 -6.28
C ARG A 20 -2.17 2.22 -5.43
N HIS A 21 -0.88 2.20 -5.74
CA HIS A 21 0.13 1.55 -4.89
C HIS A 21 0.17 2.16 -3.48
N SER A 22 0.22 3.50 -3.40
CA SER A 22 0.26 4.20 -2.11
C SER A 22 -1.00 3.92 -1.27
N PHE A 23 -2.18 3.87 -1.90
CA PHE A 23 -3.42 3.51 -1.23
C PHE A 23 -3.41 2.05 -0.73
N ALA A 24 -2.95 1.10 -1.56
CA ALA A 24 -2.88 -0.32 -1.18
C ALA A 24 -1.93 -0.55 0.01
N GLN A 25 -0.77 0.12 0.02
CA GLN A 25 0.18 0.09 1.14
C GLN A 25 -0.46 0.68 2.40
N ARG A 26 -1.12 1.84 2.31
CA ARG A 26 -1.79 2.46 3.46
C ARG A 26 -2.92 1.60 4.04
N ALA A 27 -3.62 0.85 3.19
CA ALA A 27 -4.65 -0.10 3.62
C ALA A 27 -4.05 -1.31 4.35
N GLU A 28 -2.89 -1.82 3.89
CA GLU A 28 -2.15 -2.87 4.57
C GLU A 28 -1.64 -2.44 5.96
N GLU A 29 -1.11 -1.22 6.06
CA GLU A 29 -0.69 -0.58 7.33
C GLU A 29 -1.86 -0.39 8.32
N LYS A 30 -3.11 -0.40 7.83
CA LYS A 30 -4.33 -0.37 8.65
C LYS A 30 -4.96 -1.76 8.85
N ASP A 31 -4.22 -2.82 8.57
CA ASP A 31 -4.67 -4.21 8.69
C ASP A 31 -5.94 -4.53 7.89
N ILE A 32 -6.19 -3.81 6.79
CA ILE A 32 -7.32 -4.11 5.91
C ILE A 32 -6.98 -5.39 5.12
N HIS A 33 -7.85 -6.39 5.25
CA HIS A 33 -7.67 -7.67 4.56
C HIS A 33 -7.65 -7.49 3.02
N PRO A 34 -6.68 -8.08 2.28
CA PRO A 34 -6.52 -7.88 0.82
C PRO A 34 -7.76 -8.19 -0.04
N LYS A 35 -8.61 -9.12 0.41
CA LYS A 35 -9.90 -9.44 -0.23
C LYS A 35 -10.87 -8.25 -0.29
N VAL A 36 -10.77 -7.30 0.65
CA VAL A 36 -11.55 -6.04 0.62
C VAL A 36 -11.08 -5.18 -0.55
N LEU A 37 -9.76 -5.03 -0.71
CA LEU A 37 -9.15 -4.31 -1.82
C LEU A 37 -9.47 -4.97 -3.17
N GLN A 38 -9.43 -6.31 -3.25
CA GLN A 38 -9.80 -7.05 -4.45
C GLN A 38 -11.21 -6.72 -4.92
N LYS A 39 -12.19 -6.72 -3.99
CA LYS A 39 -13.59 -6.37 -4.29
C LYS A 39 -13.71 -4.91 -4.72
N MET A 40 -13.03 -3.99 -4.02
CA MET A 40 -13.05 -2.56 -4.32
C MET A 40 -12.49 -2.27 -5.72
N TYR A 41 -11.40 -2.93 -6.10
CA TYR A 41 -10.80 -2.80 -7.42
C TYR A 41 -11.46 -3.64 -8.50
N ARG A 42 -12.41 -4.50 -8.13
CA ARG A 42 -13.11 -5.44 -9.02
C ARG A 42 -12.14 -6.35 -9.78
N HIS A 43 -11.08 -6.78 -9.11
CA HIS A 43 -10.13 -7.71 -9.70
C HIS A 43 -10.65 -9.15 -9.57
N GLU A 44 -10.63 -9.90 -10.67
CA GLU A 44 -10.98 -11.32 -10.65
C GLU A 44 -9.98 -12.13 -9.80
N SER A 45 -8.69 -11.81 -9.90
CA SER A 45 -7.62 -12.48 -9.17
C SER A 45 -7.08 -11.64 -8.01
N ILE A 46 -6.85 -12.30 -6.86
CA ILE A 46 -6.17 -11.70 -5.72
C ILE A 46 -4.71 -11.39 -6.05
N LEU A 47 -4.07 -12.15 -6.95
CA LEU A 47 -2.69 -11.91 -7.40
C LEU A 47 -2.55 -10.51 -8.00
N THR A 48 -3.51 -10.08 -8.83
CA THR A 48 -3.54 -8.74 -9.41
C THR A 48 -3.64 -7.64 -8.34
N THR A 49 -4.27 -7.94 -7.20
CA THR A 49 -4.35 -7.01 -6.07
C THR A 49 -3.03 -6.95 -5.29
N MET A 50 -2.36 -8.10 -5.11
CA MET A 50 -1.08 -8.18 -4.40
C MET A 50 0.06 -7.47 -5.15
N ILE A 51 -0.02 -7.33 -6.49
CA ILE A 51 0.94 -6.52 -7.26
C ILE A 51 1.00 -5.07 -6.72
N TYR A 52 -0.12 -4.55 -6.20
CA TYR A 52 -0.15 -3.21 -5.63
C TYR A 52 0.48 -3.10 -4.24
N GLN A 53 0.72 -4.24 -3.56
CA GLN A 53 1.36 -4.36 -2.25
C GLN A 53 2.84 -4.79 -2.35
N SER A 54 3.47 -4.62 -3.52
CA SER A 54 4.84 -5.08 -3.76
C SER A 54 5.90 -4.46 -2.84
N ASN A 55 5.62 -3.32 -2.22
CA ASN A 55 6.41 -2.79 -1.13
C ASN A 55 5.88 -3.37 0.18
N PHE A 56 6.31 -4.59 0.51
CA PHE A 56 6.05 -5.16 1.83
C PHE A 56 6.67 -4.26 2.88
N SER A 57 5.83 -3.69 3.75
CA SER A 57 6.33 -2.98 4.92
C SER A 57 6.87 -4.03 5.89
N PHE A 58 8.18 -3.98 6.18
CA PHE A 58 8.77 -4.84 7.20
C PHE A 58 8.25 -4.53 8.60
N LYS A 59 7.55 -3.39 8.78
CA LYS A 59 7.00 -2.98 10.07
C LYS A 59 6.20 -4.07 10.78
N LYS A 60 5.38 -4.85 10.07
CA LYS A 60 4.63 -5.96 10.72
C LYS A 60 5.54 -7.10 11.14
N ALA A 61 6.56 -7.40 10.36
CA ALA A 61 7.56 -8.40 10.72
C ALA A 61 8.37 -7.92 11.93
N ASP A 62 8.75 -6.64 11.94
CA ASP A 62 9.47 -5.98 13.04
C ASP A 62 8.60 -5.93 14.31
N ASP A 63 7.35 -5.46 14.23
CA ASP A 63 6.43 -5.42 15.37
C ASP A 63 6.15 -6.83 15.93
N ALA A 64 6.00 -7.83 15.05
CA ALA A 64 5.81 -9.22 15.47
C ALA A 64 7.08 -9.80 16.11
N LEU A 65 8.25 -9.40 15.61
CA LEU A 65 9.53 -9.78 16.18
C LEU A 65 9.71 -9.18 17.58
N ASP A 66 9.37 -7.90 17.77
CA ASP A 66 9.41 -7.24 19.08
C ASP A 66 8.49 -7.93 20.10
N ILE A 67 7.27 -8.32 19.69
CA ILE A 67 6.33 -9.07 20.54
C ILE A 67 6.91 -10.43 20.96
N VAL A 68 7.62 -11.13 20.06
CA VAL A 68 8.18 -12.45 20.34
C VAL A 68 9.48 -12.37 21.14
N LEU A 69 10.30 -11.34 20.90
CA LEU A 69 11.59 -11.15 21.55
C LEU A 69 11.50 -10.44 22.91
N ASP A 70 10.34 -9.89 23.27
CA ASP A 70 10.04 -9.30 24.59
C ASP A 70 11.00 -8.12 24.96
N PHE A 71 11.23 -7.20 24.00
CA PHE A 71 11.98 -5.96 24.21
C PHE A 71 11.10 -4.78 24.63
#